data_AF-A0A3M1R9R5-F1
#
_entry.id   AF-A0A3M1R9R5-F1
#
_cell.length_a   1.000
_cell.length_b   1.000
_cell.length_c   1.000
_cell.angle_alpha   90.00
_cell.angle_beta   90.00
_cell.angle_gamma   90.00
#
_symmetry.space_group_name_H-M   'P 1'
#
loop_
_entity.id
_entity.type
_entity.pdbx_description
1 polymer ?
#
loop_
_entity_poly.entity_id
_entity_poly.type
_entity_poly.pdbx_seq_one_letter_code
_entity_poly.pdbx_strand_id
1 'polypeptide(L)'
;NDSAVAVLGDETLRDIARELVAAVRANVTIDWTVRENVRAKLRVIVKRILRKHGYPPGKQAKATQTVLEQAELLSEAWAAA
;
A
#
# COMPACT_ATOMS: atom_id res chain seq x y z
N ASN A 1 -11.47 -3.10 -13.25
CA ASN A 1 -10.39 -3.48 -12.29
C ASN A 1 -9.69 -4.76 -12.77
N ASP A 2 -10.18 -5.38 -13.84
CA ASP A 2 -10.11 -6.83 -14.09
C ASP A 2 -8.77 -7.34 -14.64
N SER A 3 -7.99 -6.49 -15.31
CA SER A 3 -6.71 -6.93 -15.89
C SER A 3 -5.59 -7.28 -14.88
N ALA A 4 -5.73 -6.99 -13.58
CA ALA A 4 -4.70 -7.37 -12.60
C ALA A 4 -4.95 -8.78 -12.07
N VAL A 5 -6.22 -9.11 -11.77
CA VAL A 5 -6.67 -10.46 -11.39
C VAL A 5 -6.43 -11.45 -12.52
N ALA A 6 -6.71 -11.05 -13.77
CA ALA A 6 -6.49 -11.90 -14.93
C ALA A 6 -5.01 -12.23 -15.22
N VAL A 7 -4.07 -11.41 -14.72
CA VAL A 7 -2.62 -11.55 -15.01
C VAL A 7 -1.85 -12.15 -13.85
N LEU A 8 -2.24 -11.84 -12.60
CA LEU A 8 -1.51 -12.26 -11.40
C LEU A 8 -2.18 -13.38 -10.60
N GLY A 9 -3.49 -13.60 -10.81
CA GLY A 9 -4.27 -14.53 -9.99
C GLY A 9 -4.63 -13.97 -8.61
N ASP A 10 -5.64 -14.58 -7.97
CA ASP A 10 -6.19 -14.13 -6.68
C ASP A 10 -5.19 -14.31 -5.51
N GLU A 11 -4.39 -15.38 -5.54
CA GLU A 11 -3.40 -15.68 -4.50
C GLU A 11 -2.32 -14.59 -4.40
N THR A 12 -1.72 -14.22 -5.54
CA THR A 12 -0.73 -13.14 -5.62
C THR A 12 -1.29 -11.80 -5.14
N LEU A 13 -2.55 -11.48 -5.50
CA LEU A 13 -3.20 -10.26 -5.03
C LEU A 13 -3.42 -10.26 -3.52
N ARG A 14 -3.73 -11.42 -2.94
CA ARG A 14 -3.89 -11.60 -1.50
C ARG A 14 -2.55 -11.40 -0.77
N ASP A 15 -1.46 -11.91 -1.33
CA ASP A 15 -0.11 -11.72 -0.77
C ASP A 15 0.37 -10.27 -0.88
N ILE A 16 0.11 -9.61 -2.02
CA ILE A 16 0.35 -8.17 -2.18
C ILE A 16 -0.40 -7.39 -1.09
N ALA A 17 -1.69 -7.66 -0.88
CA ALA A 17 -2.48 -6.96 0.11
C ALA A 17 -1.93 -7.14 1.54
N ARG A 18 -1.54 -8.37 1.92
CA ARG A 18 -0.93 -8.65 3.22
C ARG A 18 0.41 -7.93 3.42
N GLU A 19 1.29 -7.97 2.41
CA GLU A 19 2.61 -7.32 2.45
C GLU A 19 2.47 -5.79 2.53
N LEU A 20 1.49 -5.21 1.81
CA LEU A 20 1.19 -3.78 1.87
C LEU A 20 0.71 -3.35 3.26
N VAL A 21 -0.23 -4.08 3.87
CA VAL A 21 -0.74 -3.75 5.21
C VAL A 21 0.36 -3.86 6.27
N ALA A 22 1.21 -4.90 6.19
CA ALA A 22 2.34 -5.04 7.10
C ALA A 22 3.34 -3.89 6.96
N ALA A 23 3.68 -3.51 5.72
CA ALA A 23 4.54 -2.37 5.45
C ALA A 23 3.96 -1.05 5.95
N VAL A 24 2.66 -0.84 5.79
CA VAL A 24 1.95 0.33 6.31
C VAL A 24 2.02 0.36 7.84
N ARG A 25 1.63 -0.71 8.53
CA ARG A 25 1.69 -0.79 10.01
C ARG A 25 3.08 -0.50 10.57
N ALA A 26 4.13 -1.05 9.95
CA ALA A 26 5.51 -0.85 10.39
C ALA A 26 6.04 0.59 10.19
N ASN A 27 5.42 1.38 9.32
CA ASN A 27 5.83 2.76 9.05
C ASN A 27 4.87 3.81 9.62
N VAL A 28 3.62 3.45 9.94
CA VAL A 28 2.60 4.34 10.53
C VAL A 28 2.80 4.53 12.03
N THR A 29 3.51 3.64 12.72
CA THR A 29 3.93 3.83 14.13
C THR A 29 4.87 5.03 14.33
N ILE A 30 5.37 5.64 13.26
CA ILE A 30 6.22 6.83 13.32
C ILE A 30 5.32 8.05 13.13
N ASP A 31 5.13 8.76 14.24
CA ASP A 31 4.72 10.16 14.37
C ASP A 31 4.00 10.78 13.16
N TRP A 32 2.67 10.81 13.22
CA TRP A 32 1.81 11.40 12.20
C TRP A 32 2.03 12.91 11.99
N THR A 33 2.81 13.53 12.87
CA THR A 33 3.24 14.93 12.81
C THR A 33 4.12 15.26 11.59
N VAL A 34 4.71 14.25 10.93
CA VAL A 34 5.54 14.43 9.70
C VAL A 34 4.89 13.74 8.49
N ARG A 35 3.62 14.08 8.20
CA ARG A 35 2.76 13.51 7.14
C ARG A 35 3.44 13.34 5.78
N GLU A 36 4.27 14.28 5.34
CA GLU A 36 4.80 14.26 3.97
C GLU A 36 5.93 13.24 3.79
N ASN A 37 6.87 13.16 4.73
CA ASN A 37 7.99 12.21 4.66
C ASN A 37 7.53 10.76 4.78
N VAL A 38 6.57 10.49 5.68
CA VAL A 38 5.97 9.16 5.83
C VAL A 38 5.21 8.77 4.56
N ARG A 39 4.42 9.68 3.99
CA ARG A 39 3.69 9.42 2.73
C ARG A 39 4.64 9.17 1.57
N ALA A 40 5.73 9.92 1.45
CA ALA A 40 6.74 9.70 0.42
C ALA A 40 7.42 8.33 0.55
N LYS A 41 7.82 7.96 1.78
CA LYS A 41 8.44 6.66 2.08
C LYS A 41 7.48 5.50 1.80
N LEU A 42 6.23 5.59 2.24
CA LEU A 42 5.19 4.60 1.95
C LEU A 42 4.98 4.45 0.44
N ARG A 43 4.94 5.55 -0.32
CA ARG A 43 4.79 5.52 -1.78
C ARG A 43 5.90 4.72 -2.46
N VAL A 44 7.14 4.87 -2.01
CA VAL A 44 8.29 4.11 -2.55
C VAL A 44 8.16 2.62 -2.21
N ILE A 45 7.79 2.29 -0.97
CA ILE A 45 7.63 0.89 -0.53
C ILE A 45 6.51 0.20 -1.30
N VAL A 46 5.33 0.85 -1.41
CA VAL A 46 4.18 0.31 -2.12
C VAL A 46 4.51 0.06 -3.60
N LYS A 47 5.16 1.02 -4.28
CA LYS A 47 5.62 0.83 -5.66
C LYS A 47 6.58 -0.35 -5.79
N ARG A 48 7.49 -0.55 -4.81
CA ARG A 48 8.45 -1.66 -4.80
C ARG A 48 7.74 -3.00 -4.67
N ILE A 49 6.76 -3.12 -3.77
CA ILE A 49 5.96 -4.34 -3.56
C ILE A 49 5.17 -4.66 -4.84
N LEU A 50 4.46 -3.68 -5.39
CA LEU A 50 3.70 -3.87 -6.63
C LEU A 50 4.59 -4.32 -7.79
N ARG A 51 5.80 -3.76 -7.93
CA ARG A 51 6.76 -4.17 -8.96
C ARG A 51 7.30 -5.59 -8.74
N LYS A 52 7.60 -5.95 -7.48
CA LYS A 52 8.10 -7.28 -7.10
C LYS A 52 7.12 -8.39 -7.51
N HIS A 53 5.83 -8.13 -7.38
CA HIS A 53 4.77 -9.06 -7.75
C HIS A 53 4.26 -8.90 -9.18
N GLY A 54 4.95 -8.16 -10.05
CA GLY A 54 4.57 -8.03 -11.46
C GLY A 54 3.30 -7.21 -11.73
N TYR A 55 2.87 -6.35 -10.79
CA TYR A 55 1.67 -5.54 -10.95
C TYR A 55 1.77 -4.59 -12.15
N PRO A 56 0.75 -4.53 -13.04
CA PRO A 56 0.84 -3.76 -14.28
C PRO A 56 1.15 -2.27 -14.03
N PRO A 57 2.17 -1.69 -14.69
CA PRO A 57 2.62 -0.32 -14.42
C PRO A 57 1.52 0.74 -14.60
N GLY A 58 0.63 0.55 -15.59
CA GLY A 58 -0.53 1.44 -15.81
C GLY A 58 -1.54 1.44 -14.66
N LYS A 59 -1.53 0.43 -13.79
CA LYS A 59 -2.43 0.32 -12.62
C LYS A 59 -1.74 0.61 -11.29
N GLN A 60 -0.39 0.62 -11.26
CA GLN A 60 0.37 0.84 -10.03
C GLN A 60 0.05 2.18 -9.37
N ALA A 61 -0.13 3.24 -10.17
CA ALA A 61 -0.44 4.58 -9.64
C ALA A 61 -1.73 4.60 -8.83
N LYS A 62 -2.81 4.03 -9.39
CA LYS A 62 -4.11 3.93 -8.72
C LYS A 62 -4.05 3.05 -7.47
N ALA A 63 -3.43 1.87 -7.57
CA ALA A 63 -3.26 0.98 -6.41
C ALA A 63 -2.47 1.65 -5.29
N THR A 64 -1.40 2.39 -5.63
CA THR A 64 -0.60 3.13 -4.65
C THR A 64 -1.42 4.20 -3.96
N GLN A 65 -2.25 4.94 -4.69
CA GLN A 65 -3.12 5.97 -4.10
C GLN A 65 -4.14 5.37 -3.13
N THR A 66 -4.83 4.30 -3.54
CA THR A 66 -5.81 3.61 -2.69
C THR A 66 -5.18 3.09 -1.39
N VAL A 67 -3.97 2.52 -1.46
CA VAL A 67 -3.26 2.04 -0.26
C VAL A 67 -2.90 3.18 0.69
N LEU A 68 -2.51 4.35 0.17
CA LEU A 68 -2.24 5.53 0.99
C LEU A 68 -3.51 6.08 1.65
N GLU A 69 -4.61 6.17 0.92
CA GLU A 69 -5.91 6.59 1.47
C GLU A 69 -6.39 5.63 2.56
N GLN A 70 -6.28 4.32 2.35
CA GLN A 70 -6.61 3.30 3.35
C GLN A 70 -5.68 3.36 4.56
N ALA A 71 -4.39 3.61 4.36
CA ALA A 71 -3.44 3.81 5.46
C ALA A 71 -3.80 5.04 6.30
N GLU A 72 -4.24 6.12 5.66
CA GLU A 72 -4.69 7.33 6.36
C GLU A 72 -5.96 7.08 7.18
N LEU A 73 -6.96 6.41 6.61
CA LEU A 73 -8.19 6.03 7.33
C LEU A 73 -7.92 5.10 8.53
N LEU A 74 -7.02 4.12 8.36
CA LEU A 74 -6.65 3.19 9.42
C LEU A 74 -5.77 3.84 10.49
N SER A 75 -5.00 4.88 10.14
CA SER A 75 -4.17 5.59 11.11
C SER A 75 -4.97 6.26 12.21
N GLU A 76 -6.14 6.84 11.89
CA GLU A 76 -7.04 7.44 12.88
C GLU A 76 -7.59 6.37 13.84
N ALA A 77 -7.87 5.18 13.32
CA ALA A 77 -8.29 4.04 14.13
C ALA A 77 -7.16 3.44 14.99
N TRP A 78 -5.91 3.52 14.56
CA TRP A 78 -4.75 3.02 15.32
C TRP A 78 -4.21 4.04 16.33
N ALA A 79 -4.38 5.34 16.09
CA ALA A 79 -4.00 6.39 17.05
C ALA A 79 -4.95 6.46 18.26
N ALA A 80 -6.18 5.95 18.11
CA ALA A 80 -7.18 5.89 19.17
C ALA A 80 -7.14 4.59 20.00
N ALA A 81 -6.26 3.64 19.66
CA ALA A 81 -6.09 2.34 20.32
C ALA A 81 -4.85 2.33 21.21
#